data_AF-A0A7J7GHB5-F1
#
_entry.id   AF-A0A7J7GHB5-F1
#
_cell.length_a   1.000
_cell.length_b   1.000
_cell.length_c   1.000
_cell.angle_alpha   90.00
_cell.angle_beta   90.00
_cell.angle_gamma   90.00
#
_symmetry.space_group_name_H-M   'P 1'
#
loop_
_entity.id
_entity.type
_entity.pdbx_description
1 polymer ?
#
loop_
_entity_poly.entity_id
_entity_poly.type
_entity_poly.pdbx_seq_one_letter_code
_entity_poly.pdbx_strand_id
1 'polypeptide(L)'
;MAGGGGGGGAAPPPKQDELQPHPVKDQLPTFLTALPVLLLGAVLLGFQHYLVMLGTTVLIPSTLVSQMGGGNHEKAKMIQTLLFVAGLNTLTQTLFGTRLPAVIGGSYTFVPTTLSIVMAGRYNDILNPVEKFEKIMRGIQGALIVASTLQIVIGFSGLWRNIARFLSPLSAVPLVALTGFGLYEFGFPLVSKCVEIGLPQLIFLVIFSQYVPHLLGAKSHIFVRFSVILSVVIVWIYAYLLTVGGAYKNRPSKTQISCRTDRSGLIGAAPWIRVPYPFQWGAPTFDAGEAFAMMATSFVALVESTGAFISVARYSSATPLPPSILSRGVGWQGVGILFSGLFGTGNGSSVSVEIWSHFRFNSSANCCSFVLRWRSQFPSVLQFKQLQNKVHSGILILLGLYFNEYTASHSYGPVHTRARWFNDMINVPFSSEPVCCWLVGTIPRHHVASDREHKEGQGHALVGQVPVVQN
;
A
#
# COMPACT_ATOMS: atom_id res chain seq x y z
N MET A 1 52.44 -30.70 -50.14
CA MET A 1 52.53 -29.23 -50.32
C MET A 1 51.11 -28.70 -50.46
N ALA A 2 50.80 -27.54 -49.85
CA ALA A 2 49.51 -26.81 -49.88
C ALA A 2 48.24 -27.60 -49.48
N GLY A 3 47.38 -27.17 -48.54
CA GLY A 3 47.37 -25.99 -47.69
C GLY A 3 46.33 -24.94 -48.12
N GLY A 4 45.31 -24.71 -47.27
CA GLY A 4 44.39 -23.57 -47.37
C GLY A 4 42.90 -23.92 -47.17
N GLY A 5 42.15 -23.06 -46.47
CA GLY A 5 40.68 -23.06 -46.55
C GLY A 5 39.88 -23.22 -45.24
N GLY A 6 40.29 -22.61 -44.12
CA GLY A 6 39.44 -22.56 -42.93
C GLY A 6 38.22 -21.64 -43.12
N GLY A 7 37.01 -22.20 -43.10
CA GLY A 7 35.74 -21.46 -43.18
C GLY A 7 34.94 -21.59 -41.88
N GLY A 8 35.06 -20.61 -40.98
CA GLY A 8 34.32 -20.58 -39.72
C GLY A 8 32.85 -20.21 -39.94
N GLY A 9 31.95 -21.19 -39.90
CA GLY A 9 30.51 -20.94 -39.86
C GLY A 9 30.09 -20.30 -38.54
N ALA A 10 29.65 -19.04 -38.58
CA ALA A 10 29.16 -18.34 -37.40
C ALA A 10 27.89 -19.01 -36.86
N ALA A 11 27.91 -19.42 -35.59
CA ALA A 11 26.73 -19.95 -34.93
C ALA A 11 25.63 -18.87 -34.81
N PRO A 12 24.34 -19.23 -34.95
CA PRO A 12 23.26 -18.28 -34.75
C PRO A 12 23.25 -17.77 -33.30
N PRO A 13 22.84 -16.50 -33.06
CA PRO A 13 22.86 -15.92 -31.72
C PRO A 13 21.96 -16.71 -30.76
N PRO A 14 22.36 -16.88 -29.48
CA PRO A 14 21.58 -17.66 -28.53
C PRO A 14 20.21 -17.02 -28.32
N LYS A 15 19.16 -17.84 -28.41
CA LYS A 15 17.81 -17.43 -28.01
C LYS A 15 17.85 -17.00 -26.54
N GLN A 16 17.15 -15.92 -26.23
CA GLN A 16 17.00 -15.42 -24.86
C GLN A 16 16.52 -16.56 -23.96
N ASP A 17 17.20 -16.75 -22.82
CA ASP A 17 16.88 -17.82 -21.87
C ASP A 17 15.40 -17.82 -21.52
N GLU A 18 14.73 -18.90 -21.91
CA GLU A 18 13.35 -19.17 -21.50
C GLU A 18 13.33 -19.24 -19.98
N LEU A 19 12.50 -18.40 -19.35
CA LEU A 19 12.54 -18.16 -17.90
C LEU A 19 12.02 -19.39 -17.14
N GLN A 20 12.89 -20.40 -17.01
CA GLN A 20 12.66 -21.66 -16.33
C GLN A 20 11.98 -21.41 -14.98
N PRO A 21 10.82 -22.04 -14.70
CA PRO A 21 10.22 -22.00 -13.38
C PRO A 21 11.28 -22.42 -12.35
N HIS A 22 11.44 -21.65 -11.26
CA HIS A 22 12.27 -22.12 -10.16
C HIS A 22 11.76 -23.51 -9.73
N PRO A 23 12.64 -24.51 -9.59
CA PRO A 23 12.22 -25.84 -9.15
C PRO A 23 11.46 -25.70 -7.85
N VAL A 24 10.31 -26.38 -7.76
CA VAL A 24 9.52 -26.43 -6.54
C VAL A 24 10.43 -26.99 -5.46
N LYS A 25 10.87 -26.14 -4.54
CA LYS A 25 11.61 -26.60 -3.36
C LYS A 25 10.63 -27.41 -2.54
N ASP A 26 10.89 -28.71 -2.42
CA ASP A 26 10.13 -29.60 -1.55
C ASP A 26 9.97 -28.95 -0.17
N GLN A 27 8.72 -28.73 0.23
CA GLN A 27 8.44 -28.19 1.54
C GLN A 27 8.82 -29.27 2.57
N LEU A 28 9.71 -28.90 3.51
CA LEU A 28 10.49 -29.83 4.33
C LEU A 28 9.64 -30.95 4.97
N PRO A 29 10.06 -32.23 4.87
CA PRO A 29 9.37 -33.35 5.52
C PRO A 29 9.57 -33.41 7.06
N THR A 30 10.22 -32.42 7.67
CA THR A 30 10.61 -32.42 9.10
C THR A 30 9.60 -31.73 10.03
N PHE A 31 8.30 -31.70 9.68
CA PHE A 31 7.31 -30.91 10.44
C PHE A 31 6.91 -31.52 11.79
N LEU A 32 7.05 -32.84 11.98
CA LEU A 32 6.46 -33.57 13.10
C LEU A 32 7.24 -33.54 14.43
N THR A 33 8.44 -32.95 14.48
CA THR A 33 9.27 -32.90 15.72
C THR A 33 9.56 -31.49 16.26
N ALA A 34 9.17 -30.43 15.55
CA ALA A 34 9.50 -29.03 15.91
C ALA A 34 8.28 -28.17 16.30
N LEU A 35 7.10 -28.78 16.47
CA LEU A 35 5.81 -28.09 16.60
C LEU A 35 5.74 -27.00 17.70
N PRO A 36 6.27 -27.19 18.93
CA PRO A 36 6.13 -26.19 20.01
C PRO A 36 6.99 -24.94 19.79
N VAL A 37 8.23 -25.11 19.31
CA VAL A 37 9.17 -24.01 19.03
C VAL A 37 8.71 -23.21 17.81
N LEU A 38 8.17 -23.89 16.80
CA LEU A 38 7.57 -23.25 15.63
C LEU A 38 6.32 -22.44 16.02
N LEU A 39 5.48 -22.96 16.93
CA LEU A 39 4.28 -22.26 17.39
C LEU A 39 4.61 -20.97 18.14
N LEU A 40 5.54 -20.99 19.10
CA LEU A 40 5.95 -19.77 19.83
C LEU A 40 6.55 -18.72 18.88
N GLY A 41 7.40 -19.16 17.94
CA GLY A 41 7.95 -18.28 16.91
C GLY A 41 6.87 -17.68 15.99
N ALA A 42 5.89 -18.48 15.58
CA ALA A 42 4.76 -18.04 14.76
C ALA A 42 3.82 -17.09 15.50
N VAL A 43 3.55 -17.32 16.79
CA VAL A 43 2.73 -16.42 17.64
C VAL A 43 3.42 -15.06 17.80
N LEU A 44 4.73 -15.03 18.09
CA LEU A 44 5.49 -13.77 18.20
C LEU A 44 5.55 -13.01 16.88
N LEU A 45 5.74 -13.70 15.75
CA LEU A 45 5.75 -13.09 14.42
C LEU A 45 4.35 -12.61 14.00
N GLY A 46 3.30 -13.36 14.31
CA GLY A 46 1.90 -12.95 14.11
C GLY A 46 1.54 -11.72 14.93
N PHE A 47 1.99 -11.65 16.18
CA PHE A 47 1.85 -10.46 17.02
C PHE A 47 2.63 -9.26 16.46
N GLN A 48 3.80 -9.48 15.84
CA GLN A 48 4.52 -8.43 15.13
C GLN A 48 3.74 -7.89 13.93
N HIS A 49 3.16 -8.76 13.10
CA HIS A 49 2.32 -8.36 11.97
C HIS A 49 1.09 -7.57 12.44
N TYR A 50 0.48 -7.97 13.55
CA TYR A 50 -0.59 -7.24 14.21
C TYR A 50 -0.14 -5.84 14.67
N LEU A 51 0.99 -5.72 15.39
CA LEU A 51 1.52 -4.44 15.88
C LEU A 51 1.83 -3.46 14.73
N VAL A 52 2.33 -3.93 13.59
CA VAL A 52 2.55 -3.09 12.40
C VAL A 52 1.21 -2.58 11.85
N MET A 53 0.24 -3.48 11.66
CA MET A 53 -1.11 -3.16 11.17
C MET A 53 -1.92 -2.24 12.10
N LEU A 54 -1.62 -2.23 13.41
CA LEU A 54 -2.30 -1.37 14.37
C LEU A 54 -2.13 0.12 14.04
N GLY A 55 -0.98 0.53 13.51
CA GLY A 55 -0.69 1.94 13.23
C GLY A 55 -1.75 2.55 12.31
N THR A 56 -1.97 1.93 11.16
CA THR A 56 -2.96 2.38 10.16
C THR A 56 -4.40 2.14 10.62
N THR A 57 -4.65 1.01 11.26
CA THR A 57 -5.98 0.64 11.78
C THR A 57 -6.47 1.56 12.91
N VAL A 58 -5.58 2.18 13.69
CA VAL A 58 -5.94 3.16 14.72
C VAL A 58 -5.97 4.58 14.17
N LEU A 59 -5.07 4.92 13.23
CA LEU A 59 -4.97 6.26 12.65
C LEU A 59 -6.22 6.61 11.81
N ILE A 60 -6.68 5.70 10.94
CA ILE A 60 -7.84 5.93 10.06
C ILE A 60 -9.12 6.30 10.86
N PRO A 61 -9.58 5.52 11.86
CA PRO A 61 -10.68 5.94 12.72
C PRO A 61 -10.37 7.19 13.55
N SER A 62 -9.11 7.40 13.97
CA SER A 62 -8.74 8.59 14.74
C SER A 62 -8.94 9.89 13.98
N THR A 63 -8.66 9.91 12.67
CA THR A 63 -8.90 11.08 11.82
C THR A 63 -10.38 11.19 11.47
N LEU A 64 -11.01 10.12 10.99
CA LEU A 64 -12.40 10.15 10.53
C LEU A 64 -13.40 10.51 11.64
N VAL A 65 -13.32 9.87 12.82
CA VAL A 65 -14.28 10.09 13.91
C VAL A 65 -14.22 11.52 14.44
N SER A 66 -13.02 12.11 14.51
CA SER A 66 -12.85 13.49 14.98
C SER A 66 -13.45 14.53 14.01
N GLN A 67 -13.52 14.23 12.71
CA GLN A 67 -14.20 15.07 11.71
C GLN A 67 -15.72 14.88 11.70
N MET A 68 -16.20 13.68 12.03
CA MET A 68 -17.63 13.38 12.16
C MET A 68 -18.28 13.97 13.43
N GLY A 69 -17.47 14.41 14.40
CA GLY A 69 -17.93 14.86 15.72
C GLY A 69 -18.11 13.75 16.76
N GLY A 70 -17.65 12.52 16.49
CA GLY A 70 -17.74 11.40 17.42
C GLY A 70 -16.73 11.50 18.58
N GLY A 71 -17.08 10.91 19.72
CA GLY A 71 -16.23 10.89 20.92
C GLY A 71 -15.26 9.70 20.96
N ASN A 72 -14.61 9.55 22.12
CA ASN A 72 -13.70 8.42 22.38
C ASN A 72 -14.39 7.05 22.34
N HIS A 73 -15.71 7.00 22.61
CA HIS A 73 -16.50 5.78 22.61
C HIS A 73 -16.82 5.29 21.20
N GLU A 74 -17.24 6.21 20.31
CA GLU A 74 -17.47 5.95 18.88
C GLU A 74 -16.15 5.56 18.20
N LYS A 75 -15.07 6.27 18.56
CA LYS A 75 -13.70 5.95 18.13
C LYS A 75 -13.27 4.55 18.53
N ALA A 76 -13.47 4.16 19.79
CA ALA A 76 -13.13 2.82 20.26
C ALA A 76 -13.95 1.73 19.52
N LYS A 77 -15.27 1.93 19.36
CA LYS A 77 -16.15 1.02 18.60
C LYS A 77 -15.69 0.85 17.15
N MET A 78 -15.33 1.94 16.47
CA MET A 78 -14.88 1.91 15.08
C MET A 78 -13.54 1.19 14.93
N ILE A 79 -12.58 1.43 15.83
CA ILE A 79 -11.28 0.72 15.85
C ILE A 79 -11.49 -0.79 16.07
N GLN A 80 -12.29 -1.18 17.07
CA GLN A 80 -12.61 -2.59 17.34
C GLN A 80 -13.26 -3.29 16.13
N THR A 81 -14.16 -2.58 15.43
CA THR A 81 -14.82 -3.07 14.22
C THR A 81 -13.84 -3.25 13.06
N LEU A 82 -12.99 -2.26 12.80
CA LEU A 82 -12.01 -2.32 11.72
C LEU A 82 -10.97 -3.43 11.96
N LEU A 83 -10.53 -3.65 13.20
CA LEU A 83 -9.64 -4.76 13.56
C LEU A 83 -10.29 -6.13 13.32
N PHE A 84 -11.55 -6.31 13.75
CA PHE A 84 -12.30 -7.55 13.56
C PHE A 84 -12.49 -7.88 12.07
N VAL A 85 -12.91 -6.90 11.28
CA VAL A 85 -13.13 -7.06 9.83
C VAL A 85 -11.81 -7.25 9.07
N ALA A 86 -10.72 -6.55 9.44
CA ALA A 86 -9.39 -6.78 8.87
C ALA A 86 -8.89 -8.21 9.12
N GLY A 87 -9.14 -8.77 10.32
CA GLY A 87 -8.86 -10.17 10.63
C GLY A 87 -9.67 -11.14 9.76
N LEU A 88 -10.98 -10.94 9.65
CA LEU A 88 -11.86 -11.73 8.80
C LEU A 88 -11.43 -11.68 7.32
N ASN A 89 -11.14 -10.48 6.80
CA ASN A 89 -10.72 -10.26 5.42
C ASN A 89 -9.35 -10.89 5.12
N THR A 90 -8.41 -10.83 6.07
CA THR A 90 -7.12 -11.51 5.96
C THR A 90 -7.29 -13.03 5.92
N LEU A 91 -8.20 -13.57 6.73
CA LEU A 91 -8.51 -15.01 6.73
C LEU A 91 -9.15 -15.46 5.40
N THR A 92 -10.13 -14.72 4.87
CA THR A 92 -10.73 -15.06 3.57
C THR A 92 -9.73 -14.94 2.42
N GLN A 93 -8.84 -13.94 2.45
CA GLN A 93 -7.81 -13.75 1.43
C GLN A 93 -6.74 -14.85 1.42
N THR A 94 -6.33 -15.32 2.60
CA THR A 94 -5.33 -16.39 2.76
C THR A 94 -5.90 -17.79 2.47
N LEU A 95 -7.19 -18.03 2.73
CA LEU A 95 -7.85 -19.31 2.43
C LEU A 95 -8.34 -19.42 0.97
N PHE A 96 -9.10 -18.42 0.51
CA PHE A 96 -9.84 -18.46 -0.76
C PHE A 96 -9.32 -17.48 -1.82
N GLY A 97 -8.70 -16.36 -1.40
CA GLY A 97 -8.12 -15.33 -2.26
C GLY A 97 -6.84 -15.77 -2.97
N THR A 98 -5.74 -15.05 -2.77
CA THR A 98 -4.46 -15.37 -3.44
C THR A 98 -3.73 -16.58 -2.86
N ARG A 99 -4.07 -17.01 -1.62
CA ARG A 99 -3.29 -17.99 -0.82
C ARG A 99 -1.83 -17.59 -0.57
N LEU A 100 -1.52 -16.32 -0.76
CA LEU A 100 -0.25 -15.71 -0.34
C LEU A 100 -0.40 -15.15 1.08
N PRO A 101 0.71 -14.92 1.83
CA PRO A 101 0.69 -14.22 3.11
C PRO A 101 0.45 -12.70 2.91
N ALA A 102 -0.69 -12.36 2.31
CA ALA A 102 -1.16 -11.00 2.08
C ALA A 102 -2.19 -10.65 3.15
N VAL A 103 -1.89 -9.65 3.97
CA VAL A 103 -2.77 -9.18 5.04
C VAL A 103 -3.61 -8.02 4.51
N ILE A 104 -4.90 -8.03 4.82
CA ILE A 104 -5.87 -7.00 4.44
C ILE A 104 -6.15 -6.10 5.64
N GLY A 105 -6.14 -4.79 5.41
CA GLY A 105 -6.44 -3.76 6.41
C GLY A 105 -7.32 -2.65 5.84
N GLY A 106 -7.62 -1.64 6.66
CA GLY A 106 -8.23 -0.39 6.18
C GLY A 106 -7.26 0.37 5.27
N SER A 107 -7.75 0.99 4.20
CA SER A 107 -6.89 1.68 3.22
C SER A 107 -7.01 3.19 3.27
N TYR A 108 -5.88 3.88 3.18
CA TYR A 108 -5.86 5.35 3.10
C TYR A 108 -6.53 5.89 1.85
N THR A 109 -6.59 5.10 0.78
CA THR A 109 -7.25 5.49 -0.48
C THR A 109 -8.71 5.91 -0.26
N PHE A 110 -9.42 5.33 0.71
CA PHE A 110 -10.79 5.70 1.04
C PHE A 110 -10.93 6.90 2.00
N VAL A 111 -9.86 7.35 2.67
CA VAL A 111 -9.95 8.44 3.64
C VAL A 111 -10.40 9.78 3.01
N PRO A 112 -9.87 10.21 1.84
CA PRO A 112 -10.34 11.43 1.16
C PRO A 112 -11.83 11.36 0.81
N THR A 113 -12.27 10.23 0.24
CA THR A 113 -13.65 10.00 -0.17
C THR A 113 -14.59 9.96 1.03
N THR A 114 -14.23 9.25 2.09
CA THR A 114 -14.98 9.28 3.35
C THR A 114 -15.06 10.70 3.91
N LEU A 115 -13.96 11.47 3.88
CA LEU A 115 -13.96 12.85 4.39
C LEU A 115 -14.87 13.78 3.56
N SER A 116 -14.97 13.59 2.24
CA SER A 116 -15.93 14.34 1.41
C SER A 116 -17.38 14.02 1.79
N ILE A 117 -17.72 12.75 2.04
CA ILE A 117 -19.03 12.33 2.58
C ILE A 117 -19.29 12.98 3.95
N VAL A 118 -18.32 12.93 4.87
CA VAL A 118 -18.42 13.55 6.21
C VAL A 118 -18.75 15.05 6.13
N MET A 119 -18.14 15.74 5.17
CA MET A 119 -18.32 17.18 4.97
C MET A 119 -19.56 17.54 4.15
N ALA A 120 -20.32 16.58 3.63
CA ALA A 120 -21.45 16.83 2.73
C ALA A 120 -22.56 17.66 3.41
N GLY A 121 -23.11 18.65 2.70
CA GLY A 121 -24.02 19.65 3.27
C GLY A 121 -25.26 19.07 3.97
N ARG A 122 -25.75 17.93 3.48
CA ARG A 122 -26.83 17.10 4.06
C ARG A 122 -26.63 16.67 5.52
N TYR A 123 -25.42 16.78 6.06
CA TYR A 123 -25.10 16.46 7.47
C TYR A 123 -24.87 17.70 8.33
N ASN A 124 -25.08 18.91 7.81
CA ASN A 124 -24.88 20.16 8.56
C ASN A 124 -26.08 20.55 9.43
N ASP A 125 -27.29 20.15 9.05
CA ASP A 125 -28.53 20.49 9.76
C ASP A 125 -28.71 19.70 11.09
N ILE A 126 -27.80 18.77 11.38
CA ILE A 126 -27.86 17.89 12.56
C ILE A 126 -27.02 18.48 13.69
N LEU A 127 -27.69 19.06 14.69
CA LEU A 127 -27.07 19.65 15.88
C LEU A 127 -26.44 18.59 16.83
N ASN A 128 -27.01 17.38 16.87
CA ASN A 128 -26.56 16.30 17.76
C ASN A 128 -25.32 15.59 17.18
N PRO A 129 -24.14 15.62 17.85
CA PRO A 129 -22.91 15.07 17.29
C PRO A 129 -22.94 13.53 17.15
N VAL A 130 -23.57 12.81 18.08
CA VAL A 130 -23.69 11.34 18.02
C VAL A 130 -24.63 10.90 16.90
N GLU A 131 -25.76 11.60 16.74
CA GLU A 131 -26.72 11.33 15.66
C GLU A 131 -26.14 11.66 14.28
N LYS A 132 -25.35 12.74 14.19
CA LYS A 132 -24.57 13.09 13.00
C LYS A 132 -23.57 12.00 12.65
N PHE A 133 -22.81 11.52 13.64
CA PHE A 133 -21.88 10.40 13.47
C PHE A 133 -22.59 9.14 12.92
N GLU A 134 -23.71 8.71 13.52
CA GLU A 134 -24.46 7.54 13.05
C GLU A 134 -25.01 7.72 11.62
N LYS A 135 -25.58 8.88 11.30
CA LYS A 135 -26.12 9.16 9.95
C LYS A 135 -25.02 9.19 8.88
N ILE A 136 -23.85 9.73 9.19
CA ILE A 136 -22.68 9.69 8.29
C ILE A 136 -22.20 8.25 8.10
N MET A 137 -22.09 7.47 9.18
CA MET A 137 -21.70 6.06 9.11
C MET A 137 -22.66 5.24 8.25
N ARG A 138 -23.99 5.44 8.36
CA ARG A 138 -24.99 4.77 7.49
C ARG A 138 -24.81 5.09 6.00
N GLY A 139 -24.44 6.32 5.65
CA GLY A 139 -24.13 6.72 4.27
C GLY A 139 -22.89 6.02 3.74
N ILE A 140 -21.80 6.04 4.52
CA ILE A 140 -20.56 5.33 4.18
C ILE A 140 -20.80 3.82 4.04
N GLN A 141 -21.64 3.21 4.89
CA GLN A 141 -22.00 1.80 4.77
C GLN A 141 -22.72 1.50 3.45
N GLY A 142 -23.73 2.30 3.07
CA GLY A 142 -24.42 2.13 1.79
C GLY A 142 -23.49 2.31 0.60
N ALA A 143 -22.66 3.35 0.62
CA ALA A 143 -21.69 3.64 -0.43
C ALA A 143 -20.61 2.54 -0.58
N LEU A 144 -20.09 1.99 0.54
CA LEU A 144 -19.14 0.86 0.52
C LEU A 144 -19.78 -0.44 0.04
N ILE A 145 -21.05 -0.70 0.38
CA ILE A 145 -21.79 -1.87 -0.13
C ILE A 145 -21.89 -1.77 -1.66
N VAL A 146 -22.32 -0.62 -2.22
CA VAL A 146 -22.37 -0.44 -3.68
C VAL A 146 -20.98 -0.54 -4.31
N ALA A 147 -19.96 0.10 -3.74
CA ALA A 147 -18.59 0.05 -4.24
C ALA A 147 -18.00 -1.37 -4.27
N SER A 148 -18.33 -2.20 -3.27
CA SER A 148 -17.90 -3.60 -3.25
C SER A 148 -18.41 -4.40 -4.45
N THR A 149 -19.62 -4.12 -4.95
CA THR A 149 -20.21 -4.86 -6.09
C THR A 149 -19.37 -4.72 -7.36
N LEU A 150 -18.86 -3.51 -7.63
CA LEU A 150 -18.00 -3.24 -8.77
C LEU A 150 -16.73 -4.10 -8.74
N GLN A 151 -16.05 -4.14 -7.59
CA GLN A 151 -14.81 -4.89 -7.42
C GLN A 151 -15.02 -6.41 -7.40
N ILE A 152 -16.13 -6.89 -6.82
CA ILE A 152 -16.56 -8.29 -6.90
C ILE A 152 -16.78 -8.70 -8.36
N VAL A 153 -17.54 -7.91 -9.13
CA VAL A 153 -17.82 -8.17 -10.55
C VAL A 153 -16.53 -8.16 -11.37
N ILE A 154 -15.69 -7.13 -11.25
CA ILE A 154 -14.41 -7.03 -11.98
C ILE A 154 -13.44 -8.18 -11.64
N GLY A 155 -13.39 -8.58 -10.37
CA GLY A 155 -12.51 -9.64 -9.89
C GLY A 155 -12.94 -11.05 -10.31
N PHE A 156 -14.22 -11.40 -10.12
CA PHE A 156 -14.73 -12.75 -10.41
C PHE A 156 -15.10 -12.98 -11.87
N SER A 157 -15.49 -11.95 -12.63
CA SER A 157 -15.72 -12.07 -14.09
C SER A 157 -14.47 -12.43 -14.89
N GLY A 158 -13.27 -12.29 -14.29
CA GLY A 158 -12.01 -12.42 -15.01
C GLY A 158 -11.68 -11.21 -15.89
N LEU A 159 -12.44 -10.11 -15.84
CA LEU A 159 -12.06 -8.88 -16.55
C LEU A 159 -10.69 -8.38 -16.08
N TRP A 160 -10.43 -8.43 -14.77
CA TRP A 160 -9.11 -8.09 -14.21
C TRP A 160 -7.99 -9.01 -14.72
N ARG A 161 -8.27 -10.28 -15.04
CA ARG A 161 -7.29 -11.21 -15.64
C ARG A 161 -6.78 -10.70 -17.00
N ASN A 162 -7.67 -10.13 -17.82
CA ASN A 162 -7.29 -9.58 -19.13
C ASN A 162 -6.49 -8.29 -18.97
N ILE A 163 -6.99 -7.38 -18.13
CA ILE A 163 -6.33 -6.12 -17.79
C ILE A 163 -4.92 -6.35 -17.24
N ALA A 164 -4.76 -7.28 -16.30
CA ALA A 164 -3.47 -7.57 -15.67
C ALA A 164 -2.44 -8.21 -16.62
N ARG A 165 -2.83 -8.71 -17.80
CA ARG A 165 -1.87 -9.14 -18.83
C ARG A 165 -1.11 -7.96 -19.47
N PHE A 166 -1.71 -6.77 -19.48
CA PHE A 166 -1.06 -5.55 -19.96
C PHE A 166 -0.07 -4.95 -18.94
N LEU A 167 -0.04 -5.46 -17.70
CA LEU A 167 0.93 -5.04 -16.69
C LEU A 167 2.31 -5.61 -16.97
N SER A 168 3.08 -4.86 -17.76
CA SER A 168 4.51 -5.10 -17.93
C SER A 168 5.26 -4.96 -16.59
N PRO A 169 6.41 -5.65 -16.40
CA PRO A 169 7.27 -5.44 -15.23
C PRO A 169 7.74 -3.98 -15.07
N LEU A 170 7.78 -3.22 -16.17
CA LEU A 170 8.17 -1.80 -16.20
C LEU A 170 7.13 -0.88 -15.55
N SER A 171 5.83 -1.19 -15.65
CA SER A 171 4.76 -0.45 -14.96
C SER A 171 4.52 -0.96 -13.53
N ALA A 172 4.83 -2.23 -13.25
CA ALA A 172 4.66 -2.81 -11.92
C ALA A 172 5.67 -2.27 -10.87
N VAL A 173 6.90 -1.93 -11.26
CA VAL A 173 7.91 -1.44 -10.29
C VAL A 173 7.58 -0.04 -9.73
N PRO A 174 7.23 0.98 -10.55
CA PRO A 174 6.79 2.27 -10.04
C PRO A 174 5.52 2.16 -9.18
N LEU A 175 4.55 1.34 -9.62
CA LEU A 175 3.31 1.06 -8.87
C LEU A 175 3.61 0.60 -7.43
N VAL A 176 4.46 -0.43 -7.28
CA VAL A 176 4.86 -0.95 -5.97
C VAL A 176 5.62 0.09 -5.14
N ALA A 177 6.52 0.86 -5.76
CA ALA A 177 7.28 1.88 -5.05
C ALA A 177 6.38 2.98 -4.48
N LEU A 178 5.46 3.52 -5.29
CA LEU A 178 4.57 4.62 -4.91
C LEU A 178 3.58 4.19 -3.82
N THR A 179 3.00 2.98 -3.91
CA THR A 179 2.17 2.43 -2.81
C THR A 179 2.91 2.33 -1.47
N GLY A 180 4.23 2.17 -1.48
CA GLY A 180 5.06 2.19 -0.26
C GLY A 180 5.41 3.60 0.21
N PHE A 181 5.71 4.51 -0.71
CA PHE A 181 6.09 5.90 -0.38
C PHE A 181 4.91 6.75 0.13
N GLY A 182 3.71 6.59 -0.42
CA GLY A 182 2.53 7.37 0.01
C GLY A 182 2.22 7.24 1.51
N LEU A 183 2.49 6.08 2.13
CA LEU A 183 2.34 5.89 3.57
C LEU A 183 3.28 6.78 4.41
N TYR A 184 4.43 7.19 3.87
CA TYR A 184 5.36 8.08 4.56
C TYR A 184 4.78 9.50 4.70
N GLU A 185 4.05 9.99 3.68
CA GLU A 185 3.39 11.30 3.70
C GLU A 185 2.32 11.38 4.79
N PHE A 186 1.64 10.26 5.12
CA PHE A 186 0.65 10.21 6.20
C PHE A 186 1.27 9.92 7.57
N GLY A 187 2.34 9.12 7.63
CA GLY A 187 3.02 8.75 8.88
C GLY A 187 3.85 9.89 9.50
N PHE A 188 4.60 10.63 8.67
CA PHE A 188 5.52 11.67 9.14
C PHE A 188 4.82 12.85 9.86
N PRO A 189 3.64 13.35 9.41
CA PRO A 189 2.86 14.35 10.14
C PRO A 189 2.28 13.87 11.49
N LEU A 190 2.23 12.56 11.75
CA LEU A 190 1.91 12.05 13.09
C LEU A 190 3.12 12.06 14.01
N VAL A 191 4.28 11.68 13.48
CA VAL A 191 5.58 11.76 14.19
C VAL A 191 5.87 13.20 14.61
N SER A 192 5.59 14.19 13.75
CA SER A 192 5.84 15.61 14.06
C SER A 192 4.92 16.19 15.14
N LYS A 193 3.69 15.68 15.31
CA LYS A 193 2.78 16.10 16.41
C LYS A 193 3.36 15.85 17.80
N CYS A 194 4.22 14.84 17.94
CA CYS A 194 4.96 14.58 19.16
C CYS A 194 6.42 14.17 18.84
N VAL A 195 7.20 15.12 18.33
CA VAL A 195 8.60 14.91 17.94
C VAL A 195 9.46 14.34 19.08
N GLU A 196 9.16 14.69 20.34
CA GLU A 196 9.90 14.23 21.53
C GLU A 196 9.84 12.69 21.71
N ILE A 197 8.77 12.03 21.27
CA ILE A 197 8.62 10.56 21.34
C ILE A 197 8.89 9.93 19.96
N GLY A 198 8.44 10.60 18.89
CA GLY A 198 8.57 10.11 17.52
C GLY A 198 10.02 10.07 17.01
N LEU A 199 10.85 11.05 17.39
CA LEU A 199 12.27 11.06 16.98
C LEU A 199 13.06 9.91 17.64
N PRO A 200 12.95 9.64 18.97
CA PRO A 200 13.47 8.41 19.56
C PRO A 200 12.98 7.12 18.90
N GLN A 201 11.70 7.01 18.53
CA GLN A 201 11.18 5.83 17.82
C GLN A 201 11.96 5.56 16.52
N LEU A 202 12.20 6.60 15.71
CA LEU A 202 12.96 6.47 14.47
C LEU A 202 14.43 6.13 14.75
N ILE A 203 15.07 6.79 15.72
CA ILE A 203 16.46 6.53 16.11
C ILE A 203 16.65 5.09 16.59
N PHE A 204 15.83 4.63 17.54
CA PHE A 204 15.91 3.25 18.05
C PHE A 204 15.61 2.22 16.95
N LEU A 205 14.60 2.46 16.11
CA LEU A 205 14.31 1.57 14.98
C LEU A 205 15.49 1.45 14.02
N VAL A 206 16.17 2.56 13.68
CA VAL A 206 17.38 2.53 12.83
C VAL A 206 18.53 1.81 13.52
N ILE A 207 18.76 2.04 14.83
CA ILE A 207 19.81 1.36 15.59
C ILE A 207 19.57 -0.16 15.62
N PHE A 208 18.39 -0.61 16.01
CA PHE A 208 18.07 -2.05 16.08
C PHE A 208 18.01 -2.72 14.70
N SER A 209 17.58 -1.98 13.67
CA SER A 209 17.42 -2.51 12.31
C SER A 209 18.74 -2.58 11.52
N GLN A 210 19.64 -1.60 11.69
CA GLN A 210 20.83 -1.44 10.84
C GLN A 210 22.15 -1.56 11.60
N TYR A 211 22.25 -1.01 12.81
CA TYR A 211 23.52 -0.92 13.55
C TYR A 211 23.82 -2.19 14.36
N VAL A 212 22.84 -2.67 15.12
CA VAL A 212 22.91 -3.92 15.92
C VAL A 212 23.32 -5.15 15.08
N PRO A 213 22.72 -5.44 13.90
CA PRO A 213 23.19 -6.54 13.05
C PRO A 213 24.61 -6.38 12.52
N HIS A 214 25.09 -5.15 12.34
CA HIS A 214 26.46 -4.89 11.88
C HIS A 214 27.51 -5.20 12.97
N LEU A 215 27.13 -5.07 14.25
CA LEU A 215 28.01 -5.35 15.40
C LEU A 215 28.02 -6.82 15.85
N LEU A 216 26.91 -7.53 15.74
CA LEU A 216 26.72 -8.86 16.37
C LEU A 216 26.89 -10.07 15.43
N GLY A 217 27.20 -9.84 14.15
CA GLY A 217 27.49 -10.89 13.17
C GLY A 217 26.35 -11.92 13.02
N ALA A 218 26.71 -13.20 12.88
CA ALA A 218 25.77 -14.28 12.56
C ALA A 218 24.68 -14.56 13.63
N LYS A 219 24.85 -14.10 14.88
CA LYS A 219 23.81 -14.22 15.92
C LYS A 219 22.69 -13.17 15.79
N SER A 220 22.82 -12.22 14.86
CA SER A 220 21.86 -11.12 14.65
C SER A 220 20.47 -11.55 14.14
N HIS A 221 20.31 -12.76 13.57
CA HIS A 221 19.06 -13.15 12.90
C HIS A 221 17.80 -13.11 13.78
N ILE A 222 17.93 -13.31 15.10
CA ILE A 222 16.79 -13.20 16.03
C ILE A 222 16.50 -11.71 16.33
N PHE A 223 17.52 -10.90 16.59
CA PHE A 223 17.38 -9.47 16.90
C PHE A 223 16.82 -8.67 15.71
N VAL A 224 17.25 -8.97 14.49
CA VAL A 224 16.74 -8.31 13.27
C VAL A 224 15.26 -8.59 13.05
N ARG A 225 14.81 -9.82 13.31
CA ARG A 225 13.39 -10.20 13.19
C ARG A 225 12.53 -9.37 14.14
N PHE A 226 12.91 -9.27 15.41
CA PHE A 226 12.11 -8.60 16.45
C PHE A 226 12.42 -7.11 16.66
N SER A 227 13.27 -6.51 15.81
CA SER A 227 13.75 -5.12 15.91
C SER A 227 12.63 -4.10 16.16
N VAL A 228 11.48 -4.24 15.49
CA VAL A 228 10.35 -3.29 15.63
C VAL A 228 9.58 -3.50 16.93
N ILE A 229 9.42 -4.73 17.42
CA ILE A 229 8.79 -4.96 18.74
C ILE A 229 9.69 -4.35 19.83
N LEU A 230 11.00 -4.59 19.75
CA LEU A 230 11.97 -4.06 20.70
C LEU A 230 11.98 -2.52 20.71
N SER A 231 11.99 -1.87 19.55
CA SER A 231 11.95 -0.39 19.50
C SER A 231 10.65 0.17 20.06
N VAL A 232 9.49 -0.41 19.71
CA VAL A 232 8.17 0.02 20.22
C VAL A 232 8.08 -0.15 21.74
N VAL A 233 8.55 -1.27 22.30
CA VAL A 233 8.55 -1.49 23.76
C VAL A 233 9.44 -0.48 24.49
N ILE A 234 10.65 -0.24 23.99
CA ILE A 234 11.60 0.72 24.58
C ILE A 234 11.03 2.14 24.54
N VAL A 235 10.45 2.56 23.41
CA VAL A 235 9.85 3.89 23.28
C VAL A 235 8.57 4.04 24.09
N TRP A 236 7.77 2.99 24.24
CA TRP A 236 6.60 3.02 25.12
C TRP A 236 7.01 3.21 26.60
N ILE A 237 8.06 2.52 27.06
CA ILE A 237 8.64 2.72 28.40
C ILE A 237 9.18 4.16 28.55
N TYR A 238 9.89 4.67 27.55
CA TYR A 238 10.39 6.05 27.53
C TYR A 238 9.24 7.09 27.62
N ALA A 239 8.18 6.92 26.83
CA ALA A 239 7.00 7.79 26.85
C ALA A 239 6.24 7.73 28.18
N TYR A 240 6.19 6.55 28.81
CA TYR A 240 5.63 6.37 30.16
C TYR A 240 6.47 7.12 31.20
N LEU A 241 7.80 6.99 31.17
CA LEU A 241 8.70 7.71 32.07
C LEU A 241 8.61 9.24 31.92
N LEU A 242 8.54 9.77 30.70
CA LEU A 242 8.30 11.21 30.46
C LEU A 242 6.93 11.68 30.98
N THR A 243 5.90 10.83 30.85
CA THR A 243 4.55 11.12 31.35
C THR A 243 4.52 11.19 32.88
N VAL A 244 5.13 10.22 33.57
CA VAL A 244 5.21 10.17 35.05
C VAL A 244 6.14 11.27 35.58
N GLY A 245 7.30 11.47 34.95
CA GLY A 245 8.27 12.53 35.27
C GLY A 245 7.74 13.95 35.07
N GLY A 246 6.54 14.11 34.49
CA GLY A 246 5.81 15.36 34.48
C GLY A 246 6.21 16.35 33.39
N ALA A 247 7.03 15.94 32.42
CA ALA A 247 7.50 16.77 31.30
C ALA A 247 6.35 17.47 30.54
N TYR A 248 5.18 16.84 30.50
CA TYR A 248 3.98 17.35 29.83
C TYR A 248 3.02 18.17 30.71
N LYS A 249 3.24 18.29 32.02
CA LYS A 249 2.27 18.94 32.95
C LYS A 249 2.01 20.42 32.61
N ASN A 250 3.04 21.14 32.18
CA ASN A 250 2.99 22.59 31.90
C ASN A 250 2.99 22.91 30.39
N ARG A 251 2.73 21.93 29.52
CA ARG A 251 2.70 22.10 28.05
C ARG A 251 1.28 22.43 27.54
N PRO A 252 1.13 22.98 26.32
CA PRO A 252 -0.19 23.27 25.75
C PRO A 252 -1.08 22.03 25.66
N SER A 253 -2.40 22.21 25.83
CA SER A 253 -3.38 21.10 25.84
C SER A 253 -3.26 20.16 24.63
N LYS A 254 -3.04 20.70 23.42
CA LYS A 254 -2.81 19.90 22.20
C LYS A 254 -1.61 18.94 22.33
N THR A 255 -0.50 19.41 22.92
CA THR A 255 0.69 18.59 23.19
C THR A 255 0.40 17.57 24.29
N GLN A 256 -0.35 17.93 25.34
CA GLN A 256 -0.74 16.98 26.40
C GLN A 256 -1.61 15.84 25.86
N ILE A 257 -2.54 16.12 24.93
CA ILE A 257 -3.39 15.09 24.32
C ILE A 257 -2.58 14.18 23.37
N SER A 258 -1.59 14.73 22.65
CA SER A 258 -0.83 13.96 21.65
C SER A 258 0.40 13.21 22.18
N CYS A 259 1.04 13.69 23.26
CA CYS A 259 2.28 13.12 23.79
C CYS A 259 2.09 12.30 25.08
N ARG A 260 1.02 12.52 25.84
CA ARG A 260 0.84 11.92 27.17
C ARG A 260 0.08 10.60 27.07
N THR A 261 0.62 9.52 27.64
CA THR A 261 0.13 8.14 27.40
C THR A 261 -1.25 7.83 28.00
N ASP A 262 -1.67 8.57 29.02
CA ASP A 262 -2.95 8.40 29.75
C ASP A 262 -4.13 9.17 29.13
N ARG A 263 -3.86 10.20 28.30
CA ARG A 263 -4.91 11.11 27.78
C ARG A 263 -5.64 10.60 26.54
N SER A 264 -5.40 9.36 26.12
CA SER A 264 -6.09 8.75 24.98
C SER A 264 -7.60 8.60 25.20
N GLY A 265 -8.04 8.34 26.43
CA GLY A 265 -9.46 8.13 26.78
C GLY A 265 -10.11 6.86 26.20
N LEU A 266 -9.37 6.07 25.40
CA LEU A 266 -9.89 4.85 24.76
C LEU A 266 -10.14 3.72 25.76
N ILE A 267 -9.25 3.55 26.75
CA ILE A 267 -9.31 2.44 27.73
C ILE A 267 -10.58 2.53 28.58
N GLY A 268 -10.96 3.72 29.05
CA GLY A 268 -12.19 3.92 29.82
C GLY A 268 -13.47 3.97 28.98
N ALA A 269 -13.35 4.13 27.65
CA ALA A 269 -14.49 4.21 26.74
C ALA A 269 -14.82 2.86 26.06
N ALA A 270 -13.92 1.87 26.13
CA ALA A 270 -14.08 0.57 25.50
C ALA A 270 -14.60 -0.48 26.49
N PRO A 271 -15.63 -1.28 26.14
CA PRO A 271 -15.99 -2.46 26.92
C PRO A 271 -14.93 -3.56 26.79
N TRP A 272 -14.74 -4.36 27.84
CA TRP A 272 -13.76 -5.44 27.92
C TRP A 272 -13.91 -6.50 26.82
N ILE A 273 -15.15 -6.86 26.49
CA ILE A 273 -15.48 -7.78 25.40
C ILE A 273 -16.58 -7.14 24.55
N ARG A 274 -16.33 -6.98 23.25
CA ARG A 274 -17.33 -6.60 22.25
C ARG A 274 -17.08 -7.39 20.98
N VAL A 275 -18.12 -8.07 20.51
CA VAL A 275 -18.16 -8.64 19.16
C VAL A 275 -18.90 -7.63 18.27
N PRO A 276 -18.25 -7.07 17.22
CA PRO A 276 -18.95 -6.26 16.24
C PRO A 276 -20.00 -7.10 15.50
N TYR A 277 -21.15 -6.49 15.19
CA TYR A 277 -22.24 -7.13 14.46
C TYR A 277 -22.59 -6.31 13.20
N PRO A 278 -23.13 -6.94 12.14
CA PRO A 278 -23.53 -6.22 10.94
C PRO A 278 -24.63 -5.20 11.26
N PHE A 279 -24.60 -4.06 10.56
CA PHE A 279 -25.55 -2.94 10.71
C PHE A 279 -25.60 -2.31 12.13
N GLN A 280 -24.51 -2.39 12.91
CA GLN A 280 -24.43 -1.81 14.27
C GLN A 280 -24.65 -0.30 14.38
N TRP A 281 -24.60 0.44 13.26
CA TRP A 281 -24.89 1.87 13.22
C TRP A 281 -26.31 2.17 12.74
N GLY A 282 -27.10 1.15 12.35
CA GLY A 282 -28.42 1.25 11.75
C GLY A 282 -28.46 0.76 10.29
N ALA A 283 -29.63 0.90 9.65
CA ALA A 283 -29.81 0.53 8.25
C ALA A 283 -28.97 1.43 7.31
N PRO A 284 -28.33 0.88 6.27
CA PRO A 284 -27.50 1.65 5.36
C PRO A 284 -28.36 2.60 4.51
N THR A 285 -27.86 3.81 4.29
CA THR A 285 -28.51 4.79 3.41
C THR A 285 -27.75 4.86 2.08
N PHE A 286 -28.47 4.74 0.98
CA PHE A 286 -27.89 4.74 -0.36
C PHE A 286 -28.04 6.10 -1.01
N ASP A 287 -26.93 6.81 -1.19
CA ASP A 287 -26.83 8.00 -2.02
C ASP A 287 -26.03 7.69 -3.28
N ALA A 288 -26.55 8.06 -4.45
CA ALA A 288 -25.90 7.76 -5.72
C ALA A 288 -24.54 8.45 -5.85
N GLY A 289 -24.40 9.69 -5.41
CA GLY A 289 -23.14 10.43 -5.49
C GLY A 289 -22.07 9.81 -4.59
N GLU A 290 -22.42 9.56 -3.33
CA GLU A 290 -21.52 8.90 -2.37
C GLU A 290 -21.07 7.51 -2.89
N ALA A 291 -21.98 6.76 -3.53
CA ALA A 291 -21.68 5.47 -4.14
C ALA A 291 -20.76 5.55 -5.38
N PHE A 292 -20.96 6.52 -6.29
CA PHE A 292 -20.07 6.71 -7.45
C PHE A 292 -18.64 7.11 -7.02
N ALA A 293 -18.52 8.00 -6.03
CA ALA A 293 -17.23 8.38 -5.48
C ALA A 293 -16.52 7.17 -4.82
N MET A 294 -17.23 6.37 -4.02
CA MET A 294 -16.69 5.16 -3.41
C MET A 294 -16.35 4.06 -4.45
N MET A 295 -17.09 3.96 -5.56
CA MET A 295 -16.74 3.07 -6.68
C MET A 295 -15.41 3.45 -7.32
N ALA A 296 -15.20 4.73 -7.66
CA ALA A 296 -13.92 5.21 -8.20
C ALA A 296 -12.75 4.93 -7.24
N THR A 297 -13.02 5.11 -5.94
CA THR A 297 -12.06 4.83 -4.86
C THR A 297 -11.74 3.34 -4.70
N SER A 298 -12.74 2.45 -4.84
CA SER A 298 -12.51 1.00 -4.82
C SER A 298 -11.61 0.55 -5.99
N PHE A 299 -11.73 1.20 -7.14
CA PHE A 299 -10.86 0.98 -8.29
C PHE A 299 -9.41 1.43 -8.03
N VAL A 300 -9.22 2.53 -7.29
CA VAL A 300 -7.88 2.95 -6.79
C VAL A 300 -7.27 1.87 -5.89
N ALA A 301 -8.01 1.41 -4.88
CA ALA A 301 -7.56 0.37 -3.95
C ALA A 301 -7.28 -0.98 -4.64
N LEU A 302 -7.96 -1.26 -5.76
CA LEU A 302 -7.78 -2.44 -6.61
C LEU A 302 -6.43 -2.39 -7.37
N VAL A 303 -6.10 -1.22 -7.93
CA VAL A 303 -4.81 -0.97 -8.60
C VAL A 303 -3.64 -1.03 -7.59
N GLU A 304 -3.77 -0.37 -6.43
CA GLU A 304 -2.82 -0.45 -5.31
C GLU A 304 -2.59 -1.91 -4.88
N SER A 305 -3.67 -2.65 -4.58
CA SER A 305 -3.59 -4.03 -4.13
C SER A 305 -2.99 -4.97 -5.19
N THR A 306 -3.14 -4.66 -6.47
CA THR A 306 -2.49 -5.41 -7.55
C THR A 306 -0.95 -5.29 -7.47
N GLY A 307 -0.43 -4.09 -7.21
CA GLY A 307 0.99 -3.90 -6.90
C GLY A 307 1.42 -4.69 -5.66
N ALA A 308 0.64 -4.59 -4.58
CA ALA A 308 0.90 -5.28 -3.33
C ALA A 308 0.92 -6.83 -3.47
N PHE A 309 0.01 -7.43 -4.26
CA PHE A 309 0.07 -8.88 -4.52
C PHE A 309 1.34 -9.28 -5.28
N ILE A 310 1.72 -8.52 -6.32
CA ILE A 310 2.94 -8.78 -7.10
C ILE A 310 4.18 -8.68 -6.21
N SER A 311 4.25 -7.69 -5.32
CA SER A 311 5.37 -7.55 -4.38
C SER A 311 5.40 -8.71 -3.38
N VAL A 312 4.28 -9.02 -2.70
CA VAL A 312 4.20 -10.14 -1.74
C VAL A 312 4.66 -11.45 -2.37
N ALA A 313 4.23 -11.80 -3.59
CA ALA A 313 4.66 -13.02 -4.28
C ALA A 313 6.18 -13.06 -4.52
N ARG A 314 6.76 -11.95 -5.01
CA ARG A 314 8.21 -11.83 -5.24
C ARG A 314 9.01 -11.97 -3.96
N TYR A 315 8.46 -11.53 -2.83
CA TYR A 315 9.16 -11.52 -1.55
C TYR A 315 8.93 -12.75 -0.67
N SER A 316 7.81 -13.46 -0.84
CA SER A 316 7.65 -14.83 -0.36
C SER A 316 8.48 -15.84 -1.18
N SER A 317 9.28 -15.39 -2.16
CA SER A 317 9.98 -16.22 -3.15
C SER A 317 9.03 -17.20 -3.88
N ALA A 318 7.77 -16.81 -4.04
CA ALA A 318 6.77 -17.63 -4.73
C ALA A 318 6.94 -17.51 -6.24
N THR A 319 6.34 -18.46 -6.97
CA THR A 319 6.22 -18.38 -8.43
C THR A 319 5.50 -17.08 -8.84
N PRO A 320 5.84 -16.49 -10.01
CA PRO A 320 5.14 -15.32 -10.52
C PRO A 320 3.62 -15.55 -10.55
N LEU A 321 2.86 -14.62 -9.97
CA LEU A 321 1.40 -14.70 -9.88
C LEU A 321 0.77 -14.86 -11.27
N PRO A 322 0.08 -15.97 -11.58
CA PRO A 322 -0.70 -16.04 -12.80
C PRO A 322 -1.89 -15.08 -12.70
N PRO A 323 -2.28 -14.38 -13.80
CA PRO A 323 -3.35 -13.37 -13.76
C PRO A 323 -4.71 -13.88 -13.24
N SER A 324 -4.96 -15.20 -13.27
CA SER A 324 -6.15 -15.82 -12.69
C SER A 324 -6.18 -15.75 -11.16
N ILE A 325 -5.05 -16.02 -10.48
CA ILE A 325 -4.95 -15.94 -9.01
C ILE A 325 -5.04 -14.47 -8.57
N LEU A 326 -4.47 -13.54 -9.36
CA LEU A 326 -4.59 -12.11 -9.12
C LEU A 326 -6.06 -11.64 -9.22
N SER A 327 -6.78 -12.04 -10.28
CA SER A 327 -8.22 -11.73 -10.45
C SER A 327 -9.06 -12.29 -9.28
N ARG A 328 -8.81 -13.54 -8.86
CA ARG A 328 -9.45 -14.14 -7.69
C ARG A 328 -9.12 -13.39 -6.39
N GLY A 329 -7.88 -12.93 -6.26
CA GLY A 329 -7.43 -12.10 -5.14
C GLY A 329 -8.16 -10.77 -5.04
N VAL A 330 -8.38 -10.11 -6.19
CA VAL A 330 -9.17 -8.87 -6.30
C VAL A 330 -10.67 -9.12 -6.01
N GLY A 331 -11.23 -10.24 -6.47
CA GLY A 331 -12.62 -10.61 -6.17
C GLY A 331 -12.86 -10.75 -4.66
N TRP A 332 -11.97 -11.45 -3.96
CA TRP A 332 -12.04 -11.58 -2.49
C TRP A 332 -11.75 -10.29 -1.73
N GLN A 333 -10.88 -9.41 -2.25
CA GLN A 333 -10.75 -8.05 -1.72
C GLN A 333 -12.07 -7.27 -1.82
N GLY A 334 -12.80 -7.40 -2.94
CA GLY A 334 -14.15 -6.85 -3.09
C GLY A 334 -15.13 -7.37 -2.04
N VAL A 335 -15.13 -8.68 -1.77
CA VAL A 335 -15.92 -9.27 -0.65
C VAL A 335 -15.47 -8.71 0.72
N GLY A 336 -14.18 -8.42 0.90
CA GLY A 336 -13.69 -7.74 2.08
C GLY A 336 -14.22 -6.32 2.26
N ILE A 337 -14.40 -5.57 1.16
CA ILE A 337 -15.05 -4.25 1.18
C ILE A 337 -16.55 -4.38 1.47
N LEU A 338 -17.21 -5.45 1.00
CA LEU A 338 -18.60 -5.75 1.36
C LEU A 338 -18.73 -5.97 2.89
N PHE A 339 -17.84 -6.78 3.50
CA PHE A 339 -17.82 -6.93 4.96
C PHE A 339 -17.54 -5.60 5.68
N SER A 340 -16.64 -4.76 5.16
CA SER A 340 -16.38 -3.42 5.68
C SER A 340 -17.63 -2.52 5.67
N GLY A 341 -18.44 -2.59 4.60
CA GLY A 341 -19.75 -1.92 4.51
C GLY A 341 -20.79 -2.51 5.47
N LEU A 342 -20.93 -3.84 5.53
CA LEU A 342 -21.92 -4.52 6.38
C LEU A 342 -21.68 -4.28 7.88
N PHE A 343 -20.44 -4.45 8.36
CA PHE A 343 -20.09 -4.20 9.76
C PHE A 343 -19.90 -2.71 10.09
N GLY A 344 -19.72 -1.86 9.08
CA GLY A 344 -19.57 -0.42 9.25
C GLY A 344 -18.22 -0.04 9.86
N THR A 345 -17.15 -0.38 9.15
CA THR A 345 -15.77 0.04 9.48
C THR A 345 -15.48 1.50 9.12
N GLY A 346 -16.35 2.14 8.33
CA GLY A 346 -16.21 3.51 7.81
C GLY A 346 -15.08 3.73 6.79
N ASN A 347 -14.41 2.66 6.37
CA ASN A 347 -13.34 2.67 5.36
C ASN A 347 -13.29 1.30 4.65
N GLY A 348 -12.99 1.28 3.35
CA GLY A 348 -12.80 0.06 2.58
C GLY A 348 -11.53 -0.72 2.94
N SER A 349 -11.35 -1.87 2.31
CA SER A 349 -10.23 -2.77 2.57
C SER A 349 -9.28 -2.91 1.38
N SER A 350 -7.98 -2.87 1.64
CA SER A 350 -6.89 -3.06 0.67
C SER A 350 -5.79 -3.93 1.30
N VAL A 351 -4.89 -4.46 0.47
CA VAL A 351 -3.72 -5.22 0.92
C VAL A 351 -2.72 -4.27 1.57
N SER A 352 -2.29 -4.54 2.81
CA SER A 352 -1.27 -3.73 3.46
C SER A 352 0.13 -4.07 2.94
N VAL A 353 0.83 -3.06 2.42
CA VAL A 353 2.22 -3.15 1.97
C VAL A 353 3.24 -3.12 3.12
N GLU A 354 2.84 -2.65 4.31
CA GLU A 354 3.71 -2.41 5.46
C GLU A 354 4.40 -3.68 5.95
N ILE A 355 3.64 -4.77 5.95
CA ILE A 355 4.03 -6.11 6.40
C ILE A 355 5.14 -6.71 5.52
N TRP A 356 5.22 -6.35 4.24
CA TRP A 356 6.25 -6.91 3.38
C TRP A 356 7.66 -6.55 3.89
N SER A 357 7.88 -5.32 4.39
CA SER A 357 9.19 -4.88 4.91
C SER A 357 9.84 -5.91 5.84
N HIS A 358 9.02 -6.57 6.68
CA HIS A 358 9.45 -7.58 7.65
C HIS A 358 9.76 -8.94 7.04
N PHE A 359 9.05 -9.37 5.98
CA PHE A 359 9.38 -10.61 5.26
C PHE A 359 10.80 -10.56 4.68
N ARG A 360 11.28 -9.37 4.28
CA ARG A 360 12.66 -9.21 3.79
C ARG A 360 13.71 -9.22 4.90
N PHE A 361 13.42 -8.65 6.07
CA PHE A 361 14.31 -8.72 7.24
C PHE A 361 14.51 -10.16 7.77
N ASN A 362 13.57 -11.06 7.49
CA ASN A 362 13.64 -12.46 7.90
C ASN A 362 14.65 -13.30 7.08
N SER A 363 15.01 -12.87 5.86
CA SER A 363 15.92 -13.59 4.95
C SER A 363 17.32 -12.93 4.90
N SER A 364 18.29 -13.58 5.54
CA SER A 364 19.63 -13.06 5.84
C SER A 364 20.39 -12.44 4.67
N ALA A 365 20.32 -13.05 3.48
CA ALA A 365 21.04 -12.60 2.28
C ALA A 365 20.59 -11.21 1.77
N ASN A 366 19.38 -10.77 2.16
CA ASN A 366 18.72 -9.62 1.55
C ASN A 366 18.65 -8.36 2.42
N CYS A 367 19.23 -8.34 3.63
CA CYS A 367 19.33 -7.12 4.45
C CYS A 367 20.51 -6.24 4.00
N CYS A 368 21.69 -6.86 3.81
CA CYS A 368 22.81 -6.19 3.15
C CYS A 368 22.43 -5.85 1.71
N SER A 369 21.80 -6.77 0.96
CA SER A 369 21.16 -6.47 -0.33
C SER A 369 19.77 -5.79 -0.21
N PHE A 370 19.48 -5.09 0.89
CA PHE A 370 18.43 -4.07 0.98
C PHE A 370 19.05 -2.71 1.21
N VAL A 371 20.08 -2.56 2.07
CA VAL A 371 20.79 -1.27 2.18
C VAL A 371 21.79 -1.07 1.05
N LEU A 372 22.59 -2.07 0.66
CA LEU A 372 23.42 -2.01 -0.54
C LEU A 372 22.61 -2.13 -1.82
N ARG A 373 21.48 -2.87 -1.84
CA ARG A 373 20.60 -2.81 -3.01
C ARG A 373 19.76 -1.55 -3.05
N TRP A 374 19.30 -0.95 -1.94
CA TRP A 374 18.80 0.44 -2.01
C TRP A 374 19.93 1.46 -2.15
N ARG A 375 21.21 1.15 -1.93
CA ARG A 375 22.33 2.08 -2.21
C ARG A 375 22.95 1.85 -3.59
N SER A 376 22.55 0.80 -4.31
CA SER A 376 22.71 0.64 -5.76
C SER A 376 21.40 0.88 -6.54
N GLN A 377 20.25 0.87 -5.85
CA GLN A 377 18.90 1.06 -6.37
C GLN A 377 18.22 2.37 -5.93
N PHE A 378 18.77 3.14 -4.98
CA PHE A 378 18.68 4.62 -5.02
C PHE A 378 19.39 5.06 -6.30
N PRO A 379 20.62 4.60 -6.60
CA PRO A 379 21.17 4.73 -7.94
C PRO A 379 20.43 4.01 -9.07
N SER A 380 19.61 2.96 -8.94
CA SER A 380 18.78 2.44 -10.07
C SER A 380 17.31 2.90 -10.08
N VAL A 381 16.92 3.78 -9.15
CA VAL A 381 15.71 4.60 -9.18
C VAL A 381 16.05 6.06 -9.56
N LEU A 382 17.26 6.54 -9.23
CA LEU A 382 17.83 7.82 -9.66
C LEU A 382 18.86 7.74 -10.80
N GLN A 383 19.37 6.58 -11.26
CA GLN A 383 20.03 6.47 -12.58
C GLN A 383 18.94 6.43 -13.64
N PHE A 384 18.30 7.58 -13.78
CA PHE A 384 18.39 8.52 -14.89
C PHE A 384 19.16 8.15 -16.19
N LYS A 385 19.55 6.89 -16.44
CA LYS A 385 20.43 6.47 -17.55
C LYS A 385 19.77 5.53 -18.57
N GLN A 386 18.44 5.58 -18.68
CA GLN A 386 17.66 5.09 -19.83
C GLN A 386 16.75 6.23 -20.31
N LEU A 387 17.27 7.09 -21.19
CA LEU A 387 16.86 8.50 -21.26
C LEU A 387 15.52 8.77 -21.98
N GLN A 388 14.97 7.82 -22.75
CA GLN A 388 13.69 8.03 -23.47
C GLN A 388 12.42 7.65 -22.67
N ASN A 389 12.49 6.84 -21.60
CA ASN A 389 11.30 6.49 -20.79
C ASN A 389 10.94 7.56 -19.73
N LYS A 390 11.75 8.62 -19.59
CA LYS A 390 11.65 9.59 -18.49
C LYS A 390 10.47 10.54 -18.56
N VAL A 391 10.11 11.03 -19.74
CA VAL A 391 9.15 12.14 -19.87
C VAL A 391 7.80 11.71 -19.29
N HIS A 392 7.29 10.54 -19.68
CA HIS A 392 6.05 10.00 -19.12
C HIS A 392 6.18 9.70 -17.61
N SER A 393 7.19 8.96 -17.14
CA SER A 393 7.28 8.61 -15.71
C SER A 393 7.53 9.81 -14.78
N GLY A 394 8.18 10.87 -15.27
CA GLY A 394 8.39 12.12 -14.52
C GLY A 394 7.12 12.96 -14.48
N ILE A 395 6.45 13.16 -15.63
CA ILE A 395 5.15 13.84 -15.71
C ILE A 395 4.09 13.12 -14.86
N LEU A 396 4.14 11.79 -14.76
CA LEU A 396 3.22 11.00 -13.95
C LEU A 396 3.32 11.25 -12.44
N ILE A 397 4.55 11.29 -11.91
CA ILE A 397 4.77 11.62 -10.50
C ILE A 397 4.40 13.09 -10.25
N LEU A 398 4.77 13.99 -11.18
CA LEU A 398 4.39 15.40 -11.12
C LEU A 398 2.87 15.64 -11.22
N LEU A 399 2.11 14.78 -11.90
CA LEU A 399 0.65 14.88 -11.97
C LEU A 399 -0.02 14.50 -10.65
N GLY A 400 0.37 13.38 -10.03
CA GLY A 400 -0.14 12.99 -8.72
C GLY A 400 0.23 14.01 -7.63
N LEU A 401 1.50 14.42 -7.61
CA LEU A 401 1.97 15.50 -6.73
C LEU A 401 1.23 16.83 -7.00
N TYR A 402 0.99 17.20 -8.26
CA TYR A 402 0.22 18.40 -8.60
C TYR A 402 -1.21 18.33 -8.06
N PHE A 403 -1.92 17.20 -8.19
CA PHE A 403 -3.26 17.06 -7.63
C PHE A 403 -3.24 17.15 -6.09
N ASN A 404 -2.25 16.54 -5.43
CA ASN A 404 -2.09 16.60 -3.97
C ASN A 404 -1.72 18.01 -3.48
N GLU A 405 -0.76 18.66 -4.12
CA GLU A 405 -0.25 20.00 -3.76
C GLU A 405 -1.25 21.11 -4.11
N TYR A 406 -2.01 20.96 -5.20
CA TYR A 406 -3.16 21.83 -5.51
C TYR A 406 -4.25 21.70 -4.44
N THR A 407 -4.60 20.47 -4.04
CA THR A 407 -5.58 20.22 -2.98
C THR A 407 -5.11 20.76 -1.62
N ALA A 408 -3.82 20.62 -1.31
CA ALA A 408 -3.22 21.12 -0.07
C ALA A 408 -3.14 22.66 -0.01
N SER A 409 -2.90 23.32 -1.15
CA SER A 409 -2.78 24.78 -1.24
C SER A 409 -4.15 25.49 -1.34
N HIS A 410 -5.10 24.93 -2.08
CA HIS A 410 -6.39 25.57 -2.35
C HIS A 410 -7.55 25.03 -1.48
N SER A 411 -7.33 23.97 -0.70
CA SER A 411 -8.37 23.23 0.06
C SER A 411 -9.47 22.59 -0.79
N TYR A 412 -9.29 22.55 -2.12
CA TYR A 412 -10.14 21.83 -3.07
C TYR A 412 -9.29 21.24 -4.19
N GLY A 413 -9.69 20.09 -4.74
CA GLY A 413 -8.98 19.45 -5.85
C GLY A 413 -9.20 20.17 -7.19
N PRO A 414 -8.34 19.95 -8.20
CA PRO A 414 -8.36 20.67 -9.47
C PRO A 414 -9.72 20.66 -10.19
N VAL A 415 -10.50 19.58 -10.07
CA VAL A 415 -11.90 19.58 -10.47
C VAL A 415 -12.76 20.10 -9.31
N HIS A 416 -13.22 21.36 -9.43
CA HIS A 416 -14.10 22.00 -8.46
C HIS A 416 -15.44 22.42 -9.08
N THR A 417 -16.41 21.51 -9.02
CA THR A 417 -17.82 21.77 -9.37
C THR A 417 -18.71 21.82 -8.12
N ARG A 418 -19.97 22.28 -8.27
CA ARG A 418 -20.98 22.20 -7.19
C ARG A 418 -21.30 20.75 -6.77
N ALA A 419 -21.04 19.77 -7.64
CA ALA A 419 -21.26 18.35 -7.37
C ALA A 419 -20.00 17.74 -6.73
N ARG A 420 -19.93 17.70 -5.39
CA ARG A 420 -18.76 17.14 -4.68
C ARG A 420 -18.45 15.69 -5.08
N TRP A 421 -19.47 14.85 -5.21
CA TRP A 421 -19.30 13.47 -5.66
C TRP A 421 -18.61 13.33 -7.02
N PHE A 422 -18.87 14.28 -7.94
CA PHE A 422 -18.22 14.31 -9.26
C PHE A 422 -16.76 14.75 -9.13
N ASN A 423 -16.50 15.74 -8.27
CA ASN A 423 -15.14 16.16 -7.93
C ASN A 423 -14.35 14.97 -7.34
N ASP A 424 -14.92 14.20 -6.41
CA ASP A 424 -14.26 13.04 -5.80
C ASP A 424 -14.02 11.91 -6.81
N MET A 425 -15.03 11.61 -7.64
CA MET A 425 -14.95 10.59 -8.70
C MET A 425 -13.81 10.84 -9.69
N ILE A 426 -13.42 12.09 -9.92
CA ILE A 426 -12.29 12.46 -10.78
C ILE A 426 -11.01 12.69 -9.97
N ASN A 427 -11.05 13.53 -8.94
CA ASN A 427 -9.85 13.91 -8.19
C ASN A 427 -9.20 12.73 -7.45
N VAL A 428 -9.98 11.77 -6.89
CA VAL A 428 -9.40 10.66 -6.12
C VAL A 428 -8.59 9.69 -7.00
N PRO A 429 -9.06 9.25 -8.18
CA PRO A 429 -8.23 8.50 -9.12
C PRO A 429 -6.98 9.23 -9.62
N PHE A 430 -7.04 10.53 -9.88
CA PHE A 430 -5.89 11.29 -10.41
C PHE A 430 -4.91 11.80 -9.34
N SER A 431 -5.35 11.92 -8.08
CA SER A 431 -4.50 12.13 -6.89
C SER A 431 -3.65 10.90 -6.56
N SER A 432 -4.14 9.68 -6.87
CA SER A 432 -3.41 8.45 -6.64
C SER A 432 -2.29 8.24 -7.67
N GLU A 433 -1.02 8.39 -7.27
CA GLU A 433 0.11 8.11 -8.16
C GLU A 433 0.13 6.66 -8.67
N PRO A 434 -0.24 5.63 -7.86
CA PRO A 434 -0.47 4.27 -8.32
C PRO A 434 -1.40 4.15 -9.54
N VAL A 435 -2.53 4.88 -9.56
CA VAL A 435 -3.50 4.84 -10.67
C VAL A 435 -2.99 5.59 -11.88
N CYS A 436 -2.37 6.76 -11.70
CA CYS A 436 -1.71 7.48 -12.79
C CYS A 436 -0.65 6.62 -13.48
N CYS A 437 0.23 5.96 -12.73
CA CYS A 437 1.22 5.03 -13.26
C CYS A 437 0.59 3.81 -13.97
N TRP A 438 -0.52 3.31 -13.46
CA TRP A 438 -1.25 2.19 -14.07
C TRP A 438 -1.90 2.56 -15.39
N LEU A 439 -2.63 3.69 -15.46
CA LEU A 439 -3.31 4.17 -16.67
C LEU A 439 -2.32 4.28 -17.84
N VAL A 440 -1.24 5.04 -17.66
CA VAL A 440 -0.25 5.25 -18.74
C VAL A 440 0.60 4.00 -19.00
N GLY A 441 0.78 3.12 -18.00
CA GLY A 441 1.41 1.81 -18.18
C GLY A 441 0.59 0.84 -19.05
N THR A 442 -0.72 1.06 -19.18
CA THR A 442 -1.62 0.25 -20.02
C THR A 442 -1.93 0.86 -21.39
N ILE A 443 -1.58 2.14 -21.64
CA ILE A 443 -1.69 2.75 -22.97
C ILE A 443 -0.72 2.04 -23.94
N PRO A 444 -1.20 1.44 -25.05
CA PRO A 444 -0.33 0.79 -26.02
C PRO A 444 0.67 1.76 -26.64
N ARG A 445 1.94 1.35 -26.79
CA ARG A 445 3.01 2.16 -27.41
C ARG A 445 2.87 2.36 -28.94
N HIS A 446 1.65 2.28 -29.48
CA HIS A 446 1.41 2.32 -30.93
C HIS A 446 1.67 3.67 -31.61
N HIS A 447 1.91 4.76 -30.86
CA HIS A 447 2.21 6.09 -31.43
C HIS A 447 3.70 6.48 -31.41
N VAL A 448 4.62 5.64 -30.92
CA VAL A 448 6.07 5.98 -30.86
C VAL A 448 6.93 5.16 -31.82
N ALA A 449 6.41 4.04 -32.35
CA ALA A 449 7.13 3.23 -33.34
C ALA A 449 7.20 3.90 -34.73
N SER A 450 6.13 4.57 -35.16
CA SER A 450 6.01 5.14 -36.52
C SER A 450 7.03 6.24 -36.83
N ASP A 451 7.54 6.94 -35.80
CA ASP A 451 8.53 8.01 -35.95
C ASP A 451 9.97 7.50 -36.10
N ARG A 452 10.24 6.22 -35.80
CA ARG A 452 11.59 5.65 -35.97
C ARG A 452 11.82 5.12 -37.38
N GLU A 453 10.89 4.36 -37.95
CA GLU A 453 11.04 3.87 -39.33
C GLU A 453 11.15 5.03 -40.33
N HIS A 454 10.43 6.14 -40.09
CA HIS A 454 10.50 7.30 -40.97
C HIS A 454 11.80 8.14 -40.83
N LYS A 455 12.53 8.04 -39.71
CA LYS A 455 13.80 8.77 -39.47
C LYS A 455 15.05 7.92 -39.69
N GLU A 456 15.04 6.64 -39.36
CA GLU A 456 16.14 5.72 -39.69
C GLU A 456 16.19 5.44 -41.21
N GLY A 457 15.04 5.45 -41.90
CA GLY A 457 14.96 5.32 -43.37
C GLY A 457 15.47 6.53 -44.18
N GLN A 458 15.68 7.70 -43.56
CA GLN A 458 16.20 8.90 -44.24
C GLN A 458 17.64 9.27 -43.82
N GLY A 459 18.17 8.71 -42.73
CA GLY A 459 19.54 8.98 -42.25
C GLY A 459 20.66 8.27 -43.02
N HIS A 460 20.35 7.22 -43.79
CA HIS A 460 21.35 6.32 -44.40
C HIS A 460 21.62 6.57 -45.90
N ALA A 461 21.15 7.69 -46.48
CA ALA A 461 21.26 7.96 -47.92
C ALA A 461 22.35 8.98 -48.32
N LEU A 462 23.02 9.67 -47.39
CA LEU A 462 23.85 10.86 -47.69
C LEU A 462 25.19 10.95 -46.93
N VAL A 463 25.89 9.84 -46.69
CA VAL A 463 27.34 9.85 -46.37
C VAL A 463 28.00 8.63 -47.03
N GLY A 464 28.85 8.83 -48.05
CA GLY A 464 29.64 7.71 -48.60
C GLY A 464 29.95 7.70 -50.10
N GLN A 465 30.15 8.84 -50.77
CA GLN A 465 30.87 8.87 -52.05
C GLN A 465 32.19 9.63 -51.91
N VAL A 466 33.27 8.87 -51.75
CA VAL A 466 34.65 9.32 -52.05
C VAL A 466 35.22 8.29 -53.01
N PRO A 467 35.50 8.63 -54.27
CA PRO A 467 36.00 7.67 -55.25
C PRO A 467 37.47 7.34 -54.98
N VAL A 468 37.79 6.05 -54.94
CA VAL A 468 39.18 5.59 -55.03
C VAL A 468 39.60 5.67 -56.50
N VAL A 469 40.56 6.53 -56.80
CA VAL A 469 41.17 6.61 -58.13
C VAL A 469 42.10 5.42 -58.33
N GLN A 470 41.90 4.67 -59.41
CA GLN A 470 42.92 3.76 -59.94
C GLN A 470 43.87 4.54 -60.86
N ASN A 471 45.15 4.59 -60.48
CA ASN A 471 46.32 4.38 -61.35
C ASN A 471 47.59 4.36 -60.49
#